data_AF-A0A388RNW4-F1
#
_entry.id   AF-A0A388RNW4-F1
#
_cell.length_a   1.000
_cell.length_b   1.000
_cell.length_c   1.000
_cell.angle_alpha   90.00
_cell.angle_beta   90.00
_cell.angle_gamma   90.00
#
_symmetry.space_group_name_H-M   'P 1'
#
loop_
_entity.id
_entity.type
_entity.pdbx_description
1 polymer ?
#
loop_
_entity_poly.entity_id
_entity_poly.type
_entity_poly.pdbx_seq_one_letter_code
_entity_poly.pdbx_strand_id
1 'polypeptide(L)'
;MNARAAFLLACVLALIPALATPAGNDSPAGRLPLAYLIEPGARPWTGRLRAVGWQASLAATDNDRQPLSGLWEAGALLDARQPASRRIYTSLQAAMPQPERLAALQWPDLDESMRERLDARQLAWLRGDNASPALRPRDTRLASARGARVLVVAPPIWRPGQTGQPGHAQFRERHAQRPHMAWIGTVDGQLHGFDAISGEERAVYLPRTLLPLAAAMADPKAPVAPNPCPRPESTDAVVDGAWRTLLLCAFRGGPEDIAGVFALDITEPEAALPLRLLWEHAATPALPLAGIGPVRTAALGDGHAQRWHAVTLLAPPAEPGLALLPLDTAAAPRRVLRVAAQGCDGGLSTAALRAVTVATAFDGTALAAYATDEAGQLWRFALSDVLRQPAPPATCLHRLRSGPGVAEPAPPVVIGTPAQPLVVYGAGNELAAVADGTQSAGQPASIEARAQGEGFVLQAAPGQRPAAQTLGWHLVLPDAGEQVEHVSLASPGYLVFVTRLPDGRQRTYLVLAASGESAGRKADGAPVLPFVTGLVSGTADASAPTLTREALPGITPQAGSAGREVYALALWTLKDGAATRLAQVVASRRTGRLSWRELAGPAKETAP
;
A
#
# COMPACT_ATOMS: atom_id res chain seq x y z
N MET A 1 2.03 -73.39 4.80
CA MET A 1 1.53 -72.10 4.25
C MET A 1 1.93 -70.99 5.21
N ASN A 2 3.21 -70.84 5.52
CA ASN A 2 4.30 -70.21 4.76
C ASN A 2 4.26 -68.68 4.92
N ALA A 3 5.00 -68.22 5.93
CA ALA A 3 5.32 -66.84 6.27
C ALA A 3 5.87 -66.00 5.09
N ARG A 4 6.13 -66.62 3.93
CA ARG A 4 6.45 -65.95 2.66
C ARG A 4 5.25 -65.25 2.01
N ALA A 5 4.00 -65.65 2.29
CA ALA A 5 2.83 -64.99 1.71
C ALA A 5 2.45 -63.68 2.44
N ALA A 6 2.71 -63.58 3.75
CA ALA A 6 2.46 -62.37 4.52
C ALA A 6 3.48 -61.25 4.23
N PHE A 7 4.73 -61.62 3.90
CA PHE A 7 5.78 -60.65 3.55
C PHE A 7 5.58 -60.04 2.15
N LEU A 8 4.99 -60.80 1.21
CA LEU A 8 4.68 -60.29 -0.14
C LEU A 8 3.51 -59.29 -0.15
N LEU A 9 2.53 -59.42 0.76
CA LEU A 9 1.45 -58.43 0.88
C LEU A 9 1.94 -57.11 1.52
N ALA A 10 2.91 -57.19 2.43
CA ALA A 10 3.53 -56.01 3.04
C ALA A 10 4.48 -55.26 2.07
N CYS A 11 5.17 -55.96 1.17
CA CYS A 11 6.03 -55.31 0.16
C CYS A 11 5.26 -54.73 -1.04
N VAL A 12 4.06 -55.24 -1.38
CA VAL A 12 3.24 -54.68 -2.47
C VAL A 12 2.49 -53.40 -2.04
N LEU A 13 2.25 -53.21 -0.74
CA LEU A 13 1.74 -51.94 -0.19
C LEU A 13 2.83 -50.86 -0.01
N ALA A 14 4.12 -51.20 -0.14
CA ALA A 14 5.25 -50.28 -0.01
C ALA A 14 5.83 -49.81 -1.38
N LEU A 15 5.20 -50.18 -2.49
CA LEU A 15 5.70 -49.92 -3.86
C LEU A 15 4.63 -49.39 -4.83
N ILE A 16 3.56 -48.80 -4.30
CA ILE A 16 2.77 -47.84 -5.08
C ILE A 16 3.51 -46.51 -4.92
N PRO A 17 4.18 -45.97 -5.96
CA PRO A 17 4.47 -44.55 -5.93
C PRO A 17 3.09 -43.92 -5.79
N ALA A 18 2.85 -43.22 -4.67
CA ALA A 18 1.74 -42.31 -4.62
C ALA A 18 1.90 -41.43 -5.86
N LEU A 19 1.08 -41.68 -6.87
CA LEU A 19 0.76 -40.74 -7.92
C LEU A 19 -0.02 -39.63 -7.20
N ALA A 20 0.70 -38.89 -6.34
CA ALA A 20 0.42 -37.51 -6.10
C ALA A 20 0.62 -36.88 -7.48
N THR A 21 -0.49 -36.75 -8.22
CA THR A 21 -0.61 -35.62 -9.10
C THR A 21 -0.11 -34.41 -8.30
N PRO A 22 0.81 -33.59 -8.82
CA PRO A 22 1.13 -32.34 -8.15
C PRO A 22 -0.16 -31.53 -8.18
N ALA A 23 -0.94 -31.61 -7.09
CA ALA A 23 -1.97 -30.66 -6.78
C ALA A 23 -1.27 -29.30 -6.80
N GLY A 24 -1.69 -28.47 -7.74
CA GLY A 24 -0.99 -27.24 -8.06
C GLY A 24 -0.83 -26.35 -6.82
N ASN A 25 0.38 -25.80 -6.68
CA ASN A 25 0.66 -24.56 -5.94
C ASN A 25 -0.04 -24.39 -4.59
N ASP A 26 0.26 -25.24 -3.61
CA ASP A 26 0.08 -24.93 -2.19
C ASP A 26 1.12 -23.90 -1.72
N SER A 27 1.09 -22.72 -2.32
CA SER A 27 1.77 -21.54 -1.80
C SER A 27 0.98 -21.03 -0.59
N PRO A 28 1.64 -20.56 0.49
CA PRO A 28 0.97 -19.84 1.59
C PRO A 28 0.07 -18.69 1.09
N ALA A 29 0.34 -18.16 -0.11
CA ALA A 29 -0.50 -17.17 -0.80
C ALA A 29 -1.94 -17.66 -1.06
N GLY A 30 -2.16 -18.98 -1.20
CA GLY A 30 -3.50 -19.59 -1.35
C GLY A 30 -4.31 -19.64 -0.05
N ARG A 31 -3.71 -19.31 1.10
CA ARG A 31 -4.36 -19.26 2.42
C ARG A 31 -4.54 -17.84 2.96
N LEU A 32 -4.13 -16.82 2.21
CA LEU A 32 -4.33 -15.44 2.64
C LEU A 32 -5.82 -15.07 2.62
N PRO A 33 -6.30 -14.31 3.62
CA PRO A 33 -7.58 -13.63 3.48
C PRO A 33 -7.63 -12.81 2.19
N LEU A 34 -8.81 -12.77 1.60
CA LEU A 34 -9.12 -11.98 0.41
C LEU A 34 -9.10 -10.49 0.72
N ALA A 35 -9.62 -10.14 1.89
CA ALA A 35 -9.77 -8.78 2.34
C ALA A 35 -9.67 -8.70 3.86
N TYR A 36 -9.36 -7.48 4.32
CA TYR A 36 -9.43 -7.08 5.72
C TYR A 36 -10.42 -5.94 5.83
N LEU A 37 -11.50 -6.17 6.59
CA LEU A 37 -12.56 -5.20 6.78
C LEU A 37 -12.31 -4.44 8.08
N ILE A 38 -12.25 -3.11 7.96
CA ILE A 38 -12.21 -2.20 9.10
C ILE A 38 -13.64 -1.85 9.46
N GLU A 39 -14.08 -2.26 10.64
CA GLU A 39 -15.45 -2.04 11.13
C GLU A 39 -15.42 -1.10 12.36
N PRO A 40 -16.41 -0.21 12.52
CA PRO A 40 -16.53 0.57 13.75
C PRO A 40 -16.90 -0.34 14.93
N GLY A 41 -16.41 -0.01 16.13
CA GLY A 41 -16.93 -0.58 17.37
C GLY A 41 -18.26 0.06 17.77
N ALA A 42 -18.79 -0.33 18.93
CA ALA A 42 -19.97 0.33 19.51
C ALA A 42 -19.69 1.79 19.93
N ARG A 43 -18.41 2.20 19.91
CA ARG A 43 -17.95 3.53 20.32
C ARG A 43 -17.08 4.15 19.23
N PRO A 44 -17.07 5.48 19.06
CA PRO A 44 -16.28 6.14 18.01
C PRO A 44 -14.76 5.92 18.06
N TRP A 45 -14.22 5.52 19.22
CA TRP A 45 -12.79 5.29 19.47
C TRP A 45 -12.39 3.81 19.47
N THR A 46 -13.34 2.88 19.34
CA THR A 46 -13.08 1.45 19.21
C THR A 46 -13.37 0.99 17.79
N GLY A 47 -12.77 -0.14 17.39
CA GLY A 47 -12.91 -0.69 16.06
C GLY A 47 -12.67 -2.19 16.05
N ARG A 48 -12.99 -2.80 14.93
CA ARG A 48 -12.76 -4.22 14.66
C ARG A 48 -12.01 -4.36 13.34
N LEU A 49 -11.22 -5.41 13.25
CA LEU A 49 -10.52 -5.78 12.02
C LEU A 49 -10.83 -7.24 11.72
N ARG A 50 -11.59 -7.48 10.65
CA ARG A 50 -12.07 -8.81 10.27
C ARG A 50 -11.38 -9.29 9.01
N ALA A 51 -10.80 -10.49 9.05
CA ALA A 51 -10.31 -11.17 7.86
C ALA A 51 -11.43 -11.95 7.17
N VAL A 52 -11.50 -11.84 5.85
CA VAL A 52 -12.51 -12.52 5.01
C VAL A 52 -11.82 -13.42 3.99
N GLY A 53 -12.32 -14.64 3.76
CA GLY A 53 -11.71 -15.61 2.85
C GLY A 53 -12.72 -16.53 2.16
N TRP A 54 -12.24 -17.39 1.25
CA TRP A 54 -13.05 -18.44 0.61
C TRP A 54 -13.08 -19.73 1.43
N GLN A 55 -14.17 -20.49 1.34
CA GLN A 55 -14.16 -21.91 1.69
C GLN A 55 -13.61 -22.72 0.52
N ALA A 56 -12.65 -23.63 0.76
CA ALA A 56 -12.27 -24.62 -0.23
C ALA A 56 -13.37 -25.70 -0.29
N SER A 57 -14.33 -25.57 -1.22
CA SER A 57 -15.25 -26.68 -1.52
C SER A 57 -14.55 -27.67 -2.45
N LEU A 58 -14.43 -28.93 -2.03
CA LEU A 58 -13.84 -30.02 -2.82
C LEU A 58 -14.66 -30.40 -4.07
N ALA A 59 -15.79 -29.73 -4.35
CA ALA A 59 -16.72 -30.09 -5.42
C ALA A 59 -17.35 -28.92 -6.20
N ALA A 60 -16.91 -27.67 -6.01
CA ALA A 60 -17.55 -26.52 -6.68
C ALA A 60 -16.86 -26.12 -7.99
N THR A 61 -17.66 -25.86 -9.03
CA THR A 61 -17.24 -25.04 -10.18
C THR A 61 -17.02 -23.59 -9.71
N ASP A 62 -16.18 -22.79 -10.41
CA ASP A 62 -15.76 -21.43 -10.00
C ASP A 62 -16.90 -20.45 -9.65
N ASN A 63 -18.14 -20.76 -9.99
CA ASN A 63 -19.31 -19.93 -9.71
C ASN A 63 -19.99 -20.23 -8.35
N ASP A 64 -19.61 -21.30 -7.63
CA ASP A 64 -20.28 -21.77 -6.40
C ASP A 64 -19.42 -21.64 -5.12
N ARG A 65 -18.30 -20.91 -5.17
CA ARG A 65 -17.50 -20.64 -3.96
C ARG A 65 -18.23 -19.66 -3.03
N GLN A 66 -18.78 -20.16 -1.92
CA GLN A 66 -19.26 -19.31 -0.85
C GLN A 66 -18.09 -18.83 0.02
N PRO A 67 -18.02 -17.54 0.39
CA PRO A 67 -17.00 -17.06 1.31
C PRO A 67 -17.31 -17.47 2.76
N LEU A 68 -16.27 -17.53 3.57
CA LEU A 68 -16.37 -17.56 5.03
C LEU A 68 -16.35 -16.11 5.53
N SER A 69 -17.46 -15.66 6.12
CA SER A 69 -17.46 -14.43 6.90
C SER A 69 -16.72 -14.65 8.22
N GLY A 70 -15.49 -14.13 8.28
CA GLY A 70 -14.72 -14.02 9.52
C GLY A 70 -13.79 -15.20 9.79
N LEU A 71 -12.68 -15.27 9.05
CA LEU A 71 -11.57 -16.18 9.39
C LEU A 71 -11.05 -15.89 10.80
N TRP A 72 -10.94 -14.60 11.14
CA TRP A 72 -10.62 -14.09 12.46
C TRP A 72 -11.09 -12.64 12.60
N GLU A 73 -11.22 -12.17 13.85
CA GLU A 73 -11.50 -10.77 14.20
C GLU A 73 -10.50 -10.33 15.27
N ALA A 74 -9.66 -9.33 14.95
CA ALA A 74 -8.53 -8.96 15.80
C ALA A 74 -8.95 -8.41 17.17
N GLY A 75 -10.05 -7.65 17.23
CA GLY A 75 -10.63 -7.16 18.49
C GLY A 75 -10.96 -8.30 19.44
N ALA A 76 -11.70 -9.31 18.97
CA ALA A 76 -12.04 -10.51 19.74
C ALA A 76 -10.79 -11.29 20.21
N LEU A 77 -9.79 -11.46 19.34
CA LEU A 77 -8.52 -12.09 19.72
C LEU A 77 -7.76 -11.28 20.77
N LEU A 78 -7.78 -9.96 20.66
CA LEU A 78 -7.18 -9.06 21.65
C LEU A 78 -7.94 -9.08 22.97
N ASP A 79 -9.27 -9.15 22.96
CA ASP A 79 -10.14 -9.22 24.14
C ASP A 79 -9.91 -10.52 24.95
N ALA A 80 -9.54 -11.61 24.28
CA ALA A 80 -9.16 -12.87 24.93
C ALA A 80 -7.74 -12.88 25.52
N ARG A 81 -6.88 -11.93 25.12
CA ARG A 81 -5.45 -11.90 25.51
C ARG A 81 -5.24 -11.23 26.87
N GLN A 82 -4.18 -11.55 27.60
CA GLN A 82 -3.81 -10.76 28.79
C GLN A 82 -3.10 -9.46 28.37
N PRO A 83 -3.51 -8.24 28.81
CA PRO A 83 -2.87 -6.98 28.40
C PRO A 83 -1.35 -6.93 28.64
N ALA A 84 -0.88 -7.54 29.74
CA ALA A 84 0.55 -7.63 30.06
C ALA A 84 1.34 -8.45 29.03
N SER A 85 0.71 -9.42 28.34
CA SER A 85 1.37 -10.27 27.33
C SER A 85 1.56 -9.60 25.97
N ARG A 86 0.96 -8.42 25.75
CA ARG A 86 1.05 -7.70 24.47
C ARG A 86 2.43 -7.08 24.30
N ARG A 87 3.00 -7.27 23.09
CA ARG A 87 4.31 -6.74 22.69
C ARG A 87 4.13 -5.35 22.07
N ILE A 88 4.04 -4.34 22.94
CA ILE A 88 3.87 -2.94 22.56
C ILE A 88 5.17 -2.21 22.83
N TYR A 89 5.65 -1.47 21.84
CA TYR A 89 6.93 -0.78 21.87
C TYR A 89 6.77 0.71 21.57
N THR A 90 7.71 1.51 22.05
CA THR A 90 7.88 2.92 21.73
C THR A 90 9.37 3.24 21.52
N SER A 91 9.70 4.46 21.12
CA SER A 91 11.09 4.92 20.99
C SER A 91 11.49 5.77 22.18
N LEU A 92 12.71 5.59 22.69
CA LEU A 92 13.31 6.52 23.65
C LEU A 92 14.28 7.43 22.91
N GLN A 93 14.22 8.72 23.21
CA GLN A 93 15.13 9.69 22.62
C GLN A 93 16.58 9.37 23.03
N ALA A 94 17.53 9.73 22.17
CA ALA A 94 18.94 9.65 22.51
C ALA A 94 19.22 10.51 23.76
N ALA A 95 19.90 9.92 24.75
CA ALA A 95 20.33 10.58 25.98
C ALA A 95 21.75 10.12 26.27
N MET A 96 22.74 11.02 26.20
CA MET A 96 24.15 10.66 26.30
C MET A 96 24.43 9.79 27.54
N PRO A 97 25.06 8.59 27.40
CA PRO A 97 25.69 8.02 26.20
C PRO A 97 24.80 7.09 25.35
N GLN A 98 23.52 6.95 25.68
CA GLN A 98 22.58 6.03 25.03
C GLN A 98 22.04 6.61 23.71
N PRO A 99 22.14 5.88 22.59
CA PRO A 99 21.48 6.29 21.35
C PRO A 99 19.96 6.17 21.45
N GLU A 100 19.28 6.71 20.45
CA GLU A 100 17.87 6.44 20.23
C GLU A 100 17.66 4.93 20.12
N ARG A 101 16.63 4.41 20.79
CA ARG A 101 16.39 2.96 20.87
C ARG A 101 14.93 2.64 21.03
N LEU A 102 14.58 1.40 20.70
CA LEU A 102 13.28 0.83 21.01
C LEU A 102 13.19 0.47 22.51
N ALA A 103 12.06 0.72 23.13
CA ALA A 103 11.73 0.28 24.49
C ALA A 103 10.34 -0.36 24.52
N ALA A 104 10.11 -1.29 25.45
CA ALA A 104 8.76 -1.78 25.66
C ALA A 104 7.91 -0.68 26.30
N LEU A 105 6.64 -0.58 25.91
CA LEU A 105 5.69 0.35 26.51
C LEU A 105 5.22 -0.23 27.86
N GLN A 106 6.12 -0.27 28.83
CA GLN A 106 5.93 -0.76 30.19
C GLN A 106 6.58 0.21 31.17
N TRP A 107 5.95 0.40 32.33
CA TRP A 107 6.35 1.45 33.28
C TRP A 107 7.85 1.46 33.63
N PRO A 108 8.51 0.31 33.90
CA PRO A 108 9.94 0.29 34.23
C PRO A 108 10.86 0.71 33.08
N ASP A 109 10.41 0.53 31.83
CA ASP A 109 11.19 0.73 30.62
C ASP A 109 11.08 2.15 30.04
N LEU A 110 10.11 2.95 30.53
CA LEU A 110 9.94 4.35 30.10
C LEU A 110 10.94 5.26 30.79
N ASP A 111 11.40 6.31 30.10
CA ASP A 111 12.21 7.36 30.73
C ASP A 111 11.35 8.34 31.57
N GLU A 112 12.00 9.22 32.32
CA GLU A 112 11.32 10.21 33.18
C GLU A 112 10.40 11.15 32.38
N SER A 113 10.85 11.60 31.21
CA SER A 113 10.09 12.52 30.34
C SER A 113 8.77 11.93 29.85
N MET A 114 8.74 10.61 29.63
CA MET A 114 7.52 9.88 29.27
C MET A 114 6.61 9.69 30.49
N ARG A 115 7.16 9.38 31.66
CA ARG A 115 6.40 9.20 32.90
C ARG A 115 5.76 10.50 33.41
N GLU A 116 6.30 11.65 33.04
CA GLU A 116 5.67 12.96 33.29
C GLU A 116 4.41 13.19 32.42
N ARG A 117 4.32 12.53 31.27
CA ARG A 117 3.25 12.71 30.27
C ARG A 117 2.22 11.59 30.27
N LEU A 118 2.45 10.54 31.05
CA LEU A 118 1.64 9.33 31.11
C LEU A 118 1.59 8.79 32.54
N ASP A 119 0.40 8.60 33.10
CA ASP A 119 0.22 7.92 34.39
C ASP A 119 0.10 6.39 34.24
N ALA A 120 0.27 5.64 35.34
CA ALA A 120 0.24 4.17 35.31
C ALA A 120 -1.12 3.59 34.87
N ARG A 121 -2.24 4.30 35.11
CA ARG A 121 -3.58 3.87 34.72
C ARG A 121 -3.82 4.11 33.22
N GLN A 122 -3.36 5.25 32.70
CA GLN A 122 -3.35 5.56 31.28
C GLN A 122 -2.48 4.56 30.51
N LEU A 123 -1.31 4.20 31.06
CA LEU A 123 -0.48 3.15 30.48
C LEU A 123 -1.21 1.80 30.45
N ALA A 124 -1.79 1.37 31.58
CA ALA A 124 -2.56 0.12 31.62
C ALA A 124 -3.71 0.14 30.60
N TRP A 125 -4.40 1.27 30.48
CA TRP A 125 -5.44 1.47 29.48
C TRP A 125 -4.89 1.39 28.05
N LEU A 126 -3.78 2.04 27.69
CA LEU A 126 -3.17 1.92 26.37
C LEU A 126 -2.80 0.47 26.02
N ARG A 127 -2.40 -0.31 27.02
CA ARG A 127 -2.12 -1.74 26.88
C ARG A 127 -3.38 -2.62 26.76
N GLY A 128 -4.57 -2.07 26.99
CA GLY A 128 -5.85 -2.75 26.82
C GLY A 128 -6.56 -3.14 28.13
N ASP A 129 -6.10 -2.65 29.27
CA ASP A 129 -6.86 -2.74 30.52
C ASP A 129 -8.12 -1.84 30.43
N ASN A 130 -9.24 -2.36 30.90
CA ASN A 130 -10.55 -1.70 30.90
C ASN A 130 -11.23 -1.80 32.27
N ALA A 131 -10.49 -2.14 33.33
CA ALA A 131 -11.03 -2.34 34.68
C ALA A 131 -11.39 -1.02 35.40
N SER A 132 -10.76 0.10 35.02
CA SER A 132 -11.00 1.40 35.67
C SER A 132 -12.23 2.11 35.12
N PRO A 133 -13.30 2.33 35.91
CA PRO A 133 -14.49 3.07 35.45
C PRO A 133 -14.23 4.57 35.29
N ALA A 134 -13.10 5.09 35.80
CA ALA A 134 -12.71 6.48 35.66
C ALA A 134 -12.08 6.80 34.29
N LEU A 135 -11.68 5.78 33.53
CA LEU A 135 -11.08 5.94 32.20
C LEU A 135 -12.12 5.68 31.11
N ARG A 136 -11.78 6.11 29.89
CA ARG A 136 -12.63 5.96 28.71
C ARG A 136 -12.99 4.48 28.51
N PRO A 137 -14.28 4.09 28.48
CA PRO A 137 -14.61 2.68 28.43
C PRO A 137 -14.48 2.12 27.01
N ARG A 138 -14.17 0.83 26.89
CA ARG A 138 -14.06 0.11 25.61
C ARG A 138 -15.03 -1.06 25.52
N ASP A 139 -15.59 -1.30 24.34
CA ASP A 139 -16.32 -2.53 23.98
C ASP A 139 -15.43 -3.58 23.30
N THR A 140 -14.27 -3.17 22.78
CA THR A 140 -13.19 -4.04 22.33
C THR A 140 -11.84 -3.34 22.51
N ARG A 141 -10.77 -4.10 22.71
CA ARG A 141 -9.41 -3.57 22.94
C ARG A 141 -8.75 -2.96 21.72
N LEU A 142 -9.21 -3.28 20.51
CA LEU A 142 -8.74 -2.63 19.30
C LEU A 142 -9.35 -1.22 19.19
N ALA A 143 -8.50 -0.20 19.10
CA ALA A 143 -8.97 1.16 18.86
C ALA A 143 -9.47 1.30 17.41
N SER A 144 -10.28 2.33 17.16
CA SER A 144 -10.82 2.59 15.82
C SER A 144 -9.69 2.76 14.80
N ALA A 145 -9.74 2.04 13.69
CA ALA A 145 -8.86 2.23 12.55
C ALA A 145 -9.54 3.03 11.42
N ARG A 146 -10.54 3.85 11.76
CA ARG A 146 -11.26 4.68 10.79
C ARG A 146 -10.28 5.56 10.00
N GLY A 147 -10.37 5.51 8.67
CA GLY A 147 -9.48 6.21 7.75
C GLY A 147 -8.12 5.53 7.53
N ALA A 148 -7.83 4.41 8.21
CA ALA A 148 -6.63 3.63 7.97
C ALA A 148 -6.72 2.81 6.68
N ARG A 149 -5.55 2.36 6.21
CA ARG A 149 -5.42 1.26 5.26
C ARG A 149 -4.68 0.11 5.91
N VAL A 150 -5.14 -1.11 5.63
CA VAL A 150 -4.42 -2.32 5.99
C VAL A 150 -3.29 -2.53 4.99
N LEU A 151 -2.05 -2.55 5.47
CA LEU A 151 -0.88 -2.90 4.68
C LEU A 151 -0.54 -4.37 4.91
N VAL A 152 -0.68 -5.20 3.88
CA VAL A 152 -0.23 -6.60 3.92
C VAL A 152 1.22 -6.67 3.43
N VAL A 153 2.11 -7.13 4.29
CA VAL A 153 3.52 -7.36 4.01
C VAL A 153 3.75 -8.86 3.88
N ALA A 154 3.99 -9.31 2.65
CA ALA A 154 4.35 -10.69 2.33
C ALA A 154 5.82 -10.99 2.66
N PRO A 155 6.27 -12.26 2.63
CA PRO A 155 7.66 -12.61 2.39
C PRO A 155 8.29 -11.75 1.30
N PRO A 156 9.62 -11.47 1.34
CA PRO A 156 10.29 -10.73 0.29
C PRO A 156 10.06 -11.36 -1.09
N ILE A 157 9.33 -10.65 -1.95
CA ILE A 157 9.00 -11.10 -3.31
C ILE A 157 9.94 -10.46 -4.33
N TRP A 158 9.99 -11.05 -5.52
CA TRP A 158 10.69 -10.43 -6.63
C TRP A 158 9.93 -9.15 -7.04
N ARG A 159 10.62 -8.01 -7.09
CA ARG A 159 10.13 -6.75 -7.65
C ARG A 159 11.14 -6.19 -8.66
N PRO A 160 10.70 -5.74 -9.86
CA PRO A 160 11.56 -4.95 -10.74
C PRO A 160 12.10 -3.74 -9.96
N GLY A 161 13.35 -3.38 -10.17
CA GLY A 161 14.01 -2.35 -9.38
C GLY A 161 14.76 -2.91 -8.16
N GLN A 162 14.09 -3.61 -7.25
CA GLN A 162 14.75 -4.10 -6.02
C GLN A 162 15.63 -5.32 -6.25
N THR A 163 15.25 -6.17 -7.20
CA THR A 163 15.92 -7.46 -7.47
C THR A 163 17.14 -7.38 -8.37
N GLY A 164 17.32 -6.26 -9.07
CA GLY A 164 18.54 -5.97 -9.82
C GLY A 164 19.72 -5.64 -8.90
N GLN A 165 19.45 -5.33 -7.63
CA GLN A 165 20.49 -5.00 -6.67
C GLN A 165 21.12 -6.27 -6.07
N PRO A 166 22.47 -6.29 -5.93
CA PRO A 166 23.19 -7.44 -5.37
C PRO A 166 22.64 -7.90 -4.02
N GLY A 167 22.52 -9.22 -3.84
CA GLY A 167 22.16 -9.84 -2.56
C GLY A 167 20.64 -9.95 -2.26
N HIS A 168 19.76 -9.28 -3.00
CA HIS A 168 18.31 -9.36 -2.74
C HIS A 168 17.75 -10.77 -2.97
N ALA A 169 18.23 -11.48 -4.00
CA ALA A 169 17.81 -12.86 -4.26
C ALA A 169 18.05 -13.79 -3.06
N GLN A 170 19.22 -13.72 -2.43
CA GLN A 170 19.55 -14.50 -1.24
C GLN A 170 18.71 -14.07 -0.03
N PHE A 171 18.43 -12.78 0.12
CA PHE A 171 17.52 -12.28 1.15
C PHE A 171 16.12 -12.89 0.99
N ARG A 172 15.60 -12.93 -0.24
CA ARG A 172 14.31 -13.57 -0.53
C ARG A 172 14.28 -15.05 -0.19
N GLU A 173 15.34 -15.79 -0.54
CA GLU A 173 15.46 -17.21 -0.21
C GLU A 173 15.47 -17.43 1.31
N ARG A 174 16.23 -16.61 2.04
CA ARG A 174 16.31 -16.71 3.52
C ARG A 174 15.00 -16.43 4.22
N HIS A 175 14.20 -15.47 3.74
CA HIS A 175 12.93 -15.08 4.38
C HIS A 175 11.69 -15.57 3.62
N ALA A 176 11.83 -16.58 2.74
CA ALA A 176 10.73 -17.12 1.95
C ALA A 176 9.57 -17.66 2.80
N GLN A 177 9.87 -18.11 4.03
CA GLN A 177 8.91 -18.68 4.97
C GLN A 177 8.43 -17.70 6.05
N ARG A 178 8.81 -16.41 5.96
CA ARG A 178 8.33 -15.39 6.91
C ARG A 178 6.79 -15.33 6.88
N PRO A 179 6.08 -15.23 8.01
CA PRO A 179 4.64 -15.05 7.96
C PRO A 179 4.26 -13.77 7.22
N HIS A 180 3.11 -13.80 6.57
CA HIS A 180 2.51 -12.59 6.04
C HIS A 180 1.99 -11.76 7.22
N MET A 181 2.23 -10.45 7.19
CA MET A 181 1.85 -9.53 8.27
C MET A 181 0.84 -8.50 7.76
N ALA A 182 -0.22 -8.24 8.52
CA ALA A 182 -1.18 -7.17 8.27
C ALA A 182 -0.95 -6.03 9.27
N TRP A 183 -0.57 -4.85 8.76
CA TRP A 183 -0.28 -3.65 9.55
C TRP A 183 -1.39 -2.62 9.43
N ILE A 184 -1.81 -2.05 10.56
CA ILE A 184 -2.88 -1.05 10.60
C ILE A 184 -2.67 -0.04 11.74
N GLY A 185 -2.75 1.25 11.42
CA GLY A 185 -2.74 2.32 12.43
C GLY A 185 -4.13 2.53 13.04
N THR A 186 -4.19 2.90 14.31
CA THR A 186 -5.43 3.19 15.04
C THR A 186 -5.41 4.59 15.66
N VAL A 187 -6.60 5.11 16.01
CA VAL A 187 -6.80 6.47 16.53
C VAL A 187 -6.10 6.76 17.87
N ASP A 188 -5.65 5.74 18.59
CA ASP A 188 -4.83 5.87 19.80
C ASP A 188 -3.32 5.99 19.50
N GLY A 189 -2.95 6.15 18.22
CA GLY A 189 -1.56 6.35 17.78
C GLY A 189 -0.76 5.05 17.66
N GLN A 190 -1.38 3.90 17.94
CA GLN A 190 -0.74 2.61 17.84
C GLN A 190 -0.76 2.09 16.40
N LEU A 191 0.36 1.54 15.94
CA LEU A 191 0.47 0.79 14.69
C LEU A 191 0.58 -0.70 15.04
N HIS A 192 -0.50 -1.44 14.78
CA HIS A 192 -0.60 -2.86 15.10
C HIS A 192 -0.11 -3.71 13.93
N GLY A 193 0.64 -4.78 14.23
CA GLY A 193 1.05 -5.82 13.29
C GLY A 193 0.47 -7.16 13.68
N PHE A 194 -0.45 -7.66 12.86
CA PHE A 194 -1.09 -8.97 13.01
C PHE A 194 -0.49 -9.98 12.04
N ASP A 195 -0.43 -11.24 12.45
CA ASP A 195 -0.28 -12.33 11.49
C ASP A 195 -1.48 -12.31 10.53
N ALA A 196 -1.20 -12.20 9.24
CA ALA A 196 -2.22 -11.96 8.22
C ALA A 196 -3.20 -13.13 8.08
N ILE A 197 -2.81 -14.35 8.46
CA ILE A 197 -3.62 -15.56 8.30
C ILE A 197 -4.40 -15.88 9.56
N SER A 198 -3.79 -15.75 10.74
CA SER A 198 -4.38 -16.13 12.03
C SER A 198 -4.98 -14.98 12.83
N GLY A 199 -4.59 -13.73 12.54
CA GLY A 199 -5.01 -12.55 13.30
C GLY A 199 -4.26 -12.34 14.62
N GLU A 200 -3.25 -13.16 14.92
CA GLU A 200 -2.46 -13.00 16.15
C GLU A 200 -1.66 -11.68 16.13
N GLU A 201 -1.83 -10.82 17.12
CA GLU A 201 -1.03 -9.60 17.26
C GLU A 201 0.43 -9.95 17.62
N ARG A 202 1.35 -9.71 16.70
CA ARG A 202 2.78 -10.01 16.88
C ARG A 202 3.54 -8.85 17.52
N ALA A 203 3.21 -7.62 17.13
CA ALA A 203 3.87 -6.42 17.62
C ALA A 203 2.99 -5.18 17.47
N VAL A 204 3.24 -4.17 18.30
CA VAL A 204 2.64 -2.84 18.20
C VAL A 204 3.71 -1.78 18.39
N TYR A 205 3.68 -0.72 17.58
CA TYR A 205 4.54 0.45 17.76
C TYR A 205 3.72 1.70 18.06
N LEU A 206 4.08 2.43 19.10
CA LEU A 206 3.56 3.76 19.44
C LEU A 206 4.71 4.77 19.32
N PRO A 207 4.71 5.64 18.28
CA PRO A 207 5.69 6.72 18.17
C PRO A 207 5.74 7.56 19.45
N ARG A 208 6.94 7.89 19.95
CA ARG A 208 7.08 8.66 21.20
C ARG A 208 6.40 10.01 21.11
N THR A 209 6.44 10.60 19.92
CA THR A 209 5.87 11.91 19.63
C THR A 209 4.34 11.90 19.77
N LEU A 210 3.70 10.73 19.58
CA LEU A 210 2.26 10.54 19.75
C LEU A 210 1.85 10.17 21.19
N LEU A 211 2.79 9.98 22.12
CA LEU A 211 2.47 9.56 23.48
C LEU A 211 1.48 10.49 24.20
N PRO A 212 1.57 11.84 24.12
CA PRO A 212 0.58 12.71 24.74
C PRO A 212 -0.83 12.54 24.16
N LEU A 213 -0.94 12.33 22.84
CA LEU A 213 -2.21 12.05 22.17
C LEU A 213 -2.79 10.71 22.67
N ALA A 214 -1.96 9.67 22.71
CA ALA A 214 -2.35 8.36 23.18
C ALA A 214 -2.80 8.41 24.66
N ALA A 215 -2.07 9.12 25.53
CA ALA A 215 -2.44 9.30 26.94
C ALA A 215 -3.80 10.01 27.09
N ALA A 216 -4.05 11.06 26.29
CA ALA A 216 -5.32 11.78 26.28
C ALA A 216 -6.51 10.89 25.85
N MET A 217 -6.28 9.87 25.01
CA MET A 217 -7.32 8.94 24.61
C MET A 217 -7.90 8.13 25.78
N ALA A 218 -7.18 7.98 26.89
CA ALA A 218 -7.69 7.35 28.10
C ALA A 218 -8.69 8.23 28.87
N ASP A 219 -8.70 9.55 28.66
CA ASP A 219 -9.67 10.47 29.28
C ASP A 219 -11.04 10.34 28.58
N PRO A 220 -12.15 10.06 29.30
CA PRO A 220 -13.49 10.03 28.73
C PRO A 220 -13.93 11.31 28.02
N LYS A 221 -13.37 12.48 28.39
CA LYS A 221 -13.76 13.80 27.87
C LYS A 221 -12.94 14.27 26.67
N ALA A 222 -11.79 13.64 26.40
CA ALA A 222 -10.94 14.06 25.30
C ALA A 222 -11.62 13.82 23.93
N PRO A 223 -11.39 14.66 22.91
CA PRO A 223 -11.85 14.37 21.56
C PRO A 223 -11.11 13.17 20.97
N VAL A 224 -11.76 12.45 20.04
CA VAL A 224 -11.10 11.38 19.27
C VAL A 224 -10.44 12.03 18.05
N ALA A 225 -9.11 12.06 18.03
CA ALA A 225 -8.36 12.56 16.88
C ALA A 225 -8.50 11.60 15.68
N PRO A 226 -8.26 12.09 14.44
CA PRO A 226 -8.06 11.22 13.28
C PRO A 226 -6.93 10.21 13.53
N ASN A 227 -6.93 9.12 12.77
CA ASN A 227 -5.87 8.13 12.82
C ASN A 227 -4.51 8.78 12.51
N PRO A 228 -3.53 8.72 13.43
CA PRO A 228 -2.25 9.38 13.20
C PRO A 228 -1.42 8.73 12.10
N CYS A 229 -1.50 7.42 11.86
CA CYS A 229 -0.75 6.72 10.81
C CYS A 229 -1.70 5.96 9.87
N PRO A 230 -2.41 6.65 8.96
CA PRO A 230 -3.42 6.03 8.11
C PRO A 230 -2.84 5.28 6.90
N ARG A 231 -1.58 5.54 6.54
CA ARG A 231 -0.92 5.03 5.32
C ARG A 231 0.45 4.41 5.61
N PRO A 232 0.53 3.29 6.37
CA PRO A 232 1.79 2.57 6.51
C PRO A 232 2.25 2.04 5.15
N GLU A 233 3.56 2.05 4.92
CA GLU A 233 4.19 1.57 3.68
C GLU A 233 5.34 0.61 4.02
N SER A 234 5.64 -0.32 3.11
CA SER A 234 6.76 -1.26 3.28
C SER A 234 7.60 -1.41 2.03
N THR A 235 8.91 -1.56 2.23
CA THR A 235 9.89 -1.84 1.18
C THR A 235 10.96 -2.78 1.70
N ASP A 236 11.57 -3.56 0.81
CA ASP A 236 12.91 -4.07 1.09
C ASP A 236 13.93 -2.98 0.75
N ALA A 237 14.93 -2.80 1.60
CA ALA A 237 15.99 -1.81 1.42
C ALA A 237 17.30 -2.29 2.08
N VAL A 238 18.43 -1.75 1.64
CA VAL A 238 19.73 -1.99 2.26
C VAL A 238 19.97 -0.96 3.37
N VAL A 239 20.15 -1.46 4.59
CA VAL A 239 20.42 -0.70 5.81
C VAL A 239 21.59 -1.37 6.51
N ASP A 240 22.61 -0.60 6.89
CA ASP A 240 23.84 -1.12 7.51
C ASP A 240 24.50 -2.24 6.69
N GLY A 241 24.45 -2.14 5.36
CA GLY A 241 25.01 -3.14 4.44
C GLY A 241 24.21 -4.44 4.29
N ALA A 242 23.03 -4.55 4.92
CA ALA A 242 22.17 -5.72 4.86
C ALA A 242 20.78 -5.39 4.32
N TRP A 243 20.20 -6.32 3.54
CA TRP A 243 18.80 -6.24 3.15
C TRP A 243 17.88 -6.43 4.36
N ARG A 244 16.91 -5.53 4.49
CA ARG A 244 15.88 -5.52 5.52
C ARG A 244 14.53 -5.24 4.87
N THR A 245 13.44 -5.77 5.46
CA THR A 245 12.10 -5.29 5.17
C THR A 245 11.75 -4.20 6.16
N LEU A 246 11.49 -3.01 5.65
CA LEU A 246 11.19 -1.81 6.43
C LEU A 246 9.69 -1.51 6.42
N LEU A 247 9.23 -0.88 7.50
CA LEU A 247 7.90 -0.31 7.66
C LEU A 247 8.06 1.19 7.97
N LEU A 248 7.41 2.04 7.18
CA LEU A 248 7.51 3.49 7.29
C LEU A 248 6.11 4.09 7.41
N CYS A 249 5.99 5.16 8.19
CA CYS A 249 4.77 5.93 8.24
C CYS A 249 5.05 7.38 8.59
N ALA A 250 4.32 8.28 7.94
CA ALA A 250 4.17 9.65 8.41
C ALA A 250 3.02 9.67 9.40
N PHE A 251 3.17 10.47 10.45
CA PHE A 251 2.14 10.60 11.46
C PHE A 251 1.84 12.03 11.84
N ARG A 252 0.57 12.30 12.12
CA ARG A 252 0.08 13.59 12.62
C ARG A 252 -1.03 13.36 13.64
N GLY A 253 -0.87 13.90 14.85
CA GLY A 253 -1.80 13.74 15.95
C GLY A 253 -2.53 15.04 16.30
N GLY A 254 -3.84 15.12 16.05
CA GLY A 254 -4.63 16.27 16.50
C GLY A 254 -4.08 17.64 16.03
N PRO A 255 -3.71 18.57 16.95
CA PRO A 255 -3.17 19.88 16.58
C PRO A 255 -1.88 19.79 15.75
N GLU A 256 -1.59 20.83 14.96
CA GLU A 256 -0.52 20.85 13.95
C GLU A 256 0.90 20.56 14.50
N ASP A 257 1.10 20.73 15.81
CA ASP A 257 2.40 20.60 16.47
C ASP A 257 2.86 19.15 16.70
N ILE A 258 1.96 18.16 16.60
CA ILE A 258 2.32 16.73 16.73
C ILE A 258 2.36 16.13 15.33
N ALA A 259 3.52 16.19 14.69
CA ALA A 259 3.75 15.54 13.40
C ALA A 259 5.14 14.90 13.36
N GLY A 260 5.34 13.93 12.47
CA GLY A 260 6.63 13.29 12.30
C GLY A 260 6.60 12.12 11.31
N VAL A 261 7.71 11.40 11.26
CA VAL A 261 7.87 10.16 10.49
C VAL A 261 8.70 9.15 11.30
N PHE A 262 8.48 7.87 11.08
CA PHE A 262 9.35 6.82 11.62
C PHE A 262 9.66 5.76 10.57
N ALA A 263 10.75 5.02 10.82
CA ALA A 263 11.10 3.82 10.09
C ALA A 263 11.46 2.68 11.07
N LEU A 264 10.87 1.50 10.83
CA LEU A 264 11.10 0.28 11.60
C LEU A 264 11.60 -0.81 10.66
N ASP A 265 12.49 -1.65 11.16
CA ASP A 265 12.87 -2.91 10.54
C ASP A 265 11.95 -4.01 11.11
N ILE A 266 11.18 -4.61 10.20
CA ILE A 266 10.18 -5.65 10.46
C ILE A 266 10.58 -6.97 9.79
N THR A 267 11.88 -7.17 9.55
CA THR A 267 12.38 -8.33 8.81
C THR A 267 12.01 -9.64 9.49
N GLU A 268 12.02 -9.69 10.82
CA GLU A 268 11.88 -10.89 11.65
C GLU A 268 10.69 -10.80 12.62
N PRO A 269 9.44 -10.90 12.13
CA PRO A 269 8.23 -10.71 12.95
C PRO A 269 8.03 -11.76 14.06
N GLU A 270 8.69 -12.92 13.95
CA GLU A 270 8.62 -14.01 14.95
C GLU A 270 9.77 -13.97 15.97
N ALA A 271 10.72 -13.06 15.82
CA ALA A 271 11.83 -12.93 16.76
C ALA A 271 11.34 -12.51 18.16
N ALA A 272 12.21 -12.69 19.16
CA ALA A 272 11.96 -12.20 20.52
C ALA A 272 11.72 -10.68 20.54
N LEU A 273 12.45 -9.95 19.68
CA LEU A 273 12.24 -8.54 19.39
C LEU A 273 11.80 -8.39 17.92
N PRO A 274 10.49 -8.34 17.64
CA PRO A 274 9.94 -8.35 16.28
C PRO A 274 10.10 -7.03 15.52
N LEU A 275 10.53 -5.98 16.22
CA LEU A 275 10.75 -4.64 15.68
C LEU A 275 12.16 -4.17 16.01
N ARG A 276 12.83 -3.52 15.07
CA ARG A 276 14.01 -2.69 15.36
C ARG A 276 13.75 -1.26 14.90
N LEU A 277 14.01 -0.29 15.78
CA LEU A 277 13.93 1.13 15.44
C LEU A 277 15.13 1.51 14.57
N LEU A 278 14.87 2.12 13.41
CA LEU A 278 15.92 2.82 12.65
C LEU A 278 16.01 4.25 13.20
N TRP A 279 14.88 4.96 13.18
CA TRP A 279 14.73 6.29 13.72
C TRP A 279 13.25 6.71 13.82
N GLU A 280 12.99 7.70 14.66
CA GLU A 280 11.77 8.50 14.65
C GLU A 280 12.14 9.99 14.64
N HIS A 281 11.65 10.72 13.63
CA HIS A 281 11.83 12.16 13.50
C HIS A 281 10.51 12.89 13.74
N ALA A 282 10.47 13.72 14.78
CA ALA A 282 9.40 14.69 14.99
C ALA A 282 9.57 15.89 14.05
N ALA A 283 8.47 16.54 13.71
CA ALA A 283 8.46 17.82 13.00
C ALA A 283 9.12 18.89 13.88
N THR A 284 10.00 19.69 13.29
CA THR A 284 10.66 20.83 13.95
C THR A 284 10.74 22.00 12.95
N PRO A 285 10.99 23.25 13.40
CA PRO A 285 11.19 24.36 12.45
C PRO A 285 12.31 24.10 11.43
N ALA A 286 13.34 23.34 11.82
CA ALA A 286 14.43 22.96 10.92
C ALA A 286 14.05 21.81 9.97
N LEU A 287 13.16 20.91 10.38
CA LEU A 287 12.64 19.80 9.60
C LEU A 287 11.11 19.80 9.69
N PRO A 288 10.44 20.70 8.97
CA PRO A 288 9.00 20.92 9.10
C PRO A 288 8.23 19.80 8.40
N LEU A 289 8.18 18.61 9.02
CA LEU A 289 7.51 17.44 8.44
C LEU A 289 6.00 17.65 8.42
N ALA A 290 5.36 17.31 7.29
CA ALA A 290 3.91 17.38 7.20
C ALA A 290 3.23 16.29 8.05
N GLY A 291 3.86 15.13 8.25
CA GLY A 291 3.25 14.04 9.04
C GLY A 291 2.02 13.41 8.38
N ILE A 292 1.87 13.56 7.06
CA ILE A 292 0.75 13.04 6.28
C ILE A 292 1.26 12.34 5.02
N GLY A 293 0.37 11.61 4.36
CA GLY A 293 0.66 10.91 3.12
C GLY A 293 1.55 9.68 3.33
N PRO A 294 1.75 8.86 2.28
CA PRO A 294 2.65 7.72 2.36
C PRO A 294 4.12 8.19 2.39
N VAL A 295 4.93 7.56 3.22
CA VAL A 295 6.39 7.71 3.19
C VAL A 295 6.94 6.70 2.19
N ARG A 296 7.54 7.21 1.11
CA ARG A 296 8.15 6.37 0.06
C ARG A 296 9.61 6.11 0.33
N THR A 297 10.23 5.24 -0.45
CA THR A 297 11.66 4.97 -0.38
C THR A 297 12.32 5.16 -1.73
N ALA A 298 13.57 5.63 -1.70
CA ALA A 298 14.38 5.89 -2.88
C ALA A 298 15.81 5.37 -2.67
N ALA A 299 16.26 4.48 -3.55
CA ALA A 299 17.68 4.14 -3.65
C ALA A 299 18.37 5.18 -4.53
N LEU A 300 19.28 5.95 -3.94
CA LEU A 300 19.95 7.07 -4.60
C LEU A 300 21.45 6.81 -4.66
N GLY A 301 22.06 7.03 -5.82
CA GLY A 301 23.51 6.90 -5.99
C GLY A 301 24.23 8.21 -5.69
N ASP A 302 25.38 8.12 -5.02
CA ASP A 302 26.34 9.22 -4.88
C ASP A 302 27.50 9.14 -5.89
N GLY A 303 27.44 8.16 -6.81
CA GLY A 303 28.49 7.86 -7.79
C GLY A 303 29.42 6.71 -7.37
N HIS A 304 29.36 6.26 -6.11
CA HIS A 304 30.16 5.15 -5.58
C HIS A 304 29.29 4.02 -5.03
N ALA A 305 28.25 4.37 -4.28
CA ALA A 305 27.32 3.42 -3.69
C ALA A 305 25.88 3.92 -3.77
N GLN A 306 24.93 2.99 -3.76
CA GLN A 306 23.52 3.33 -3.55
C GLN A 306 23.24 3.42 -2.06
N ARG A 307 22.54 4.48 -1.66
CA ARG A 307 22.05 4.67 -0.29
C ARG A 307 20.53 4.85 -0.32
N TRP A 308 19.86 4.16 0.58
CA TRP A 308 18.41 4.18 0.71
C TRP A 308 17.94 5.35 1.58
N HIS A 309 16.93 6.07 1.11
CA HIS A 309 16.33 7.21 1.79
C HIS A 309 14.81 7.05 1.89
N ALA A 310 14.23 7.49 2.99
CA ALA A 310 12.80 7.79 3.08
C ALA A 310 12.52 9.12 2.37
N VAL A 311 11.41 9.16 1.62
CA VAL A 311 10.90 10.35 0.93
C VAL A 311 9.59 10.75 1.60
N THR A 312 9.58 11.90 2.24
CA THR A 312 8.44 12.42 3.02
C THR A 312 8.12 13.86 2.65
N LEU A 313 6.89 14.28 2.95
CA LEU A 313 6.37 15.60 2.67
C LEU A 313 6.79 16.61 3.74
N LEU A 314 7.09 17.84 3.30
CA LEU A 314 7.30 18.99 4.17
C LEU A 314 6.03 19.84 4.26
N ALA A 315 5.82 20.48 5.40
CA ALA A 315 4.69 21.33 5.70
C ALA A 315 4.91 22.76 5.17
N PRO A 316 3.92 23.36 4.48
CA PRO A 316 3.90 24.79 4.21
C PRO A 316 3.62 25.59 5.50
N PRO A 317 3.89 26.91 5.56
CA PRO A 317 4.54 27.74 4.53
C PRO A 317 6.07 27.74 4.60
N ALA A 318 6.67 27.04 5.58
CA ALA A 318 8.10 27.10 5.85
C ALA A 318 8.94 26.62 4.66
N GLU A 319 8.66 25.43 4.12
CA GLU A 319 9.33 24.88 2.93
C GLU A 319 8.42 23.86 2.20
N PRO A 320 7.60 24.24 1.20
CA PRO A 320 6.81 23.26 0.46
C PRO A 320 7.71 22.37 -0.40
N GLY A 321 7.66 21.05 -0.18
CA GLY A 321 8.59 20.14 -0.84
C GLY A 321 8.66 18.74 -0.24
N LEU A 322 9.74 18.04 -0.59
CA LEU A 322 10.08 16.71 -0.11
C LEU A 322 11.35 16.76 0.74
N ALA A 323 11.39 15.97 1.81
CA ALA A 323 12.63 15.65 2.51
C ALA A 323 13.08 14.23 2.17
N LEU A 324 14.37 14.07 1.89
CA LEU A 324 15.06 12.79 1.75
C LEU A 324 15.83 12.52 3.04
N LEU A 325 15.41 11.51 3.79
CA LEU A 325 15.97 11.13 5.08
C LEU A 325 16.71 9.79 4.94
N PRO A 326 18.03 9.73 5.20
CA PRO A 326 18.77 8.47 5.11
C PRO A 326 18.21 7.38 6.04
N LEU A 327 18.10 6.15 5.55
CA LEU A 327 17.52 5.03 6.34
C LEU A 327 18.51 4.35 7.27
N ASP A 328 19.80 4.44 6.99
CA ASP A 328 20.89 3.83 7.76
C ASP A 328 21.27 4.62 9.02
N THR A 329 20.99 5.92 9.10
CA THR A 329 21.29 6.70 10.31
C THR A 329 20.47 7.98 10.43
N ALA A 330 19.95 8.20 11.64
CA ALA A 330 19.20 9.40 12.01
C ALA A 330 20.03 10.70 11.95
N ALA A 331 21.35 10.59 12.10
CA ALA A 331 22.25 11.74 12.21
C ALA A 331 22.79 12.23 10.86
N ALA A 332 22.58 11.48 9.78
CA ALA A 332 23.10 11.86 8.47
C ALA A 332 22.39 13.10 7.91
N PRO A 333 23.09 13.90 7.09
CA PRO A 333 22.51 15.10 6.50
C PRO A 333 21.34 14.75 5.58
N ARG A 334 20.18 15.36 5.86
CA ARG A 334 19.01 15.31 4.98
C ARG A 334 19.21 16.12 3.70
N ARG A 335 18.38 15.84 2.69
CA ARG A 335 18.22 16.70 1.51
C ARG A 335 16.78 17.20 1.44
N VAL A 336 16.61 18.46 1.04
CA VAL A 336 15.30 19.07 0.83
C VAL A 336 15.15 19.40 -0.65
N LEU A 337 14.04 18.96 -1.24
CA LEU A 337 13.67 19.24 -2.63
C LEU A 337 12.45 20.16 -2.61
N ARG A 338 12.55 21.30 -3.28
CA ARG A 338 11.54 22.35 -3.22
C ARG A 338 10.59 22.28 -4.41
N VAL A 339 9.35 22.69 -4.17
CA VAL A 339 8.41 23.00 -5.25
C VAL A 339 8.87 24.27 -5.98
N ALA A 340 8.58 24.41 -7.28
CA ALA A 340 8.84 25.66 -8.00
C ALA A 340 8.00 26.82 -7.46
N ALA A 341 8.53 28.04 -7.63
CA ALA A 341 7.84 29.26 -7.21
C ALA A 341 6.51 29.51 -7.95
N GLN A 342 6.33 28.90 -9.13
CA GLN A 342 5.13 29.03 -9.95
C GLN A 342 4.42 27.69 -10.13
N GLY A 343 3.09 27.71 -10.07
CA GLY A 343 2.21 26.59 -10.38
C GLY A 343 2.05 26.34 -11.88
N CYS A 344 1.20 25.38 -12.23
CA CYS A 344 0.88 25.04 -13.62
C CYS A 344 0.18 26.21 -14.37
N ASP A 345 -0.42 27.15 -13.64
CA ASP A 345 -1.08 28.35 -14.19
C ASP A 345 -0.13 29.57 -14.29
N GLY A 346 1.14 29.42 -13.90
CA GLY A 346 2.12 30.52 -13.85
C GLY A 346 1.96 31.47 -12.64
N GLY A 347 0.95 31.27 -11.80
CA GLY A 347 0.77 32.01 -10.55
C GLY A 347 1.74 31.55 -9.45
N LEU A 348 1.90 32.35 -8.38
CA LEU A 348 2.74 31.96 -7.24
C LEU A 348 2.21 30.68 -6.58
N SER A 349 3.11 29.72 -6.38
CA SER A 349 2.79 28.42 -5.79
C SER A 349 2.75 28.52 -4.25
N THR A 350 1.64 28.07 -3.66
CA THR A 350 1.49 27.81 -2.22
C THR A 350 1.37 26.31 -1.93
N ALA A 351 1.92 25.47 -2.82
CA ALA A 351 1.67 24.04 -2.85
C ALA A 351 1.80 23.36 -1.48
N ALA A 352 0.67 22.87 -0.97
CA ALA A 352 0.62 21.96 0.16
C ALA A 352 0.59 20.53 -0.39
N LEU A 353 1.76 19.89 -0.48
CA LEU A 353 1.84 18.50 -0.96
C LEU A 353 1.06 17.56 -0.03
N ARG A 354 0.34 16.60 -0.61
CA ARG A 354 -0.54 15.67 0.11
C ARG A 354 -0.19 14.20 -0.06
N ALA A 355 0.40 13.82 -1.20
CA ALA A 355 0.87 12.46 -1.41
C ALA A 355 2.06 12.42 -2.38
N VAL A 356 2.89 11.38 -2.28
CA VAL A 356 4.09 11.20 -3.13
C VAL A 356 4.27 9.74 -3.55
N THR A 357 4.86 9.56 -4.73
CA THR A 357 5.33 8.28 -5.26
C THR A 357 6.73 8.45 -5.84
N VAL A 358 7.50 7.35 -5.93
CA VAL A 358 8.86 7.35 -6.49
C VAL A 358 8.90 6.43 -7.70
N ALA A 359 9.34 6.96 -8.84
CA ALA A 359 9.68 6.18 -10.02
C ALA A 359 11.13 5.71 -9.95
N THR A 360 11.34 4.46 -10.35
CA THR A 360 12.65 3.80 -10.32
C THR A 360 12.98 3.23 -11.70
N ALA A 361 14.28 3.15 -11.99
CA ALA A 361 14.80 2.36 -13.08
C ALA A 361 14.68 0.86 -12.78
N PHE A 362 14.97 0.03 -13.77
CA PHE A 362 14.88 -1.44 -13.63
C PHE A 362 15.85 -2.01 -12.59
N ASP A 363 16.96 -1.31 -12.32
CA ASP A 363 17.96 -1.64 -11.29
C ASP A 363 17.64 -1.06 -9.89
N GLY A 364 16.51 -0.34 -9.77
CA GLY A 364 15.98 0.19 -8.52
C GLY A 364 16.43 1.59 -8.19
N THR A 365 17.33 2.16 -9.00
CA THR A 365 17.76 3.55 -8.84
C THR A 365 16.57 4.47 -8.99
N ALA A 366 16.35 5.35 -8.02
CA ALA A 366 15.28 6.33 -8.09
C ALA A 366 15.59 7.41 -9.14
N LEU A 367 14.62 7.68 -10.01
CA LEU A 367 14.74 8.62 -11.14
C LEU A 367 14.01 9.93 -10.86
N ALA A 368 12.77 9.82 -10.37
CA ALA A 368 11.92 10.95 -10.09
C ALA A 368 10.96 10.63 -8.93
N ALA A 369 10.49 11.67 -8.25
CA ALA A 369 9.31 11.59 -7.39
C ALA A 369 8.19 12.41 -8.00
N TYR A 370 6.96 11.89 -7.92
CA TYR A 370 5.76 12.65 -8.29
C TYR A 370 4.91 12.88 -7.07
N ALA A 371 4.49 14.13 -6.86
CA ALA A 371 3.67 14.51 -5.73
C ALA A 371 2.43 15.28 -6.19
N THR A 372 1.35 15.14 -5.44
CA THR A 372 0.11 15.91 -5.65
C THR A 372 -0.07 16.91 -4.53
N ASP A 373 -0.65 18.07 -4.86
CA ASP A 373 -1.04 19.08 -3.88
C ASP A 373 -2.56 19.24 -3.78
N GLU A 374 -3.00 20.08 -2.84
CA GLU A 374 -4.42 20.39 -2.64
C GLU A 374 -5.10 21.11 -3.81
N ALA A 375 -4.32 21.77 -4.68
CA ALA A 375 -4.85 22.48 -5.83
C ALA A 375 -5.05 21.56 -7.05
N GLY A 376 -4.87 20.24 -6.89
CA GLY A 376 -4.98 19.26 -7.97
C GLY A 376 -3.80 19.28 -8.94
N GLN A 377 -2.66 19.84 -8.53
CA GLN A 377 -1.45 19.90 -9.36
C GLN A 377 -0.59 18.65 -9.16
N LEU A 378 0.00 18.18 -10.24
CA LEU A 378 0.98 17.10 -10.27
C LEU A 378 2.38 17.70 -10.44
N TRP A 379 3.23 17.46 -9.44
CA TRP A 379 4.60 17.94 -9.39
C TRP A 379 5.59 16.82 -9.66
N ARG A 380 6.66 17.11 -10.39
CA ARG A 380 7.77 16.20 -10.67
C ARG A 380 9.07 16.72 -10.07
N PHE A 381 9.69 15.91 -9.24
CA PHE A 381 11.01 16.14 -8.65
C PHE A 381 12.03 15.23 -9.34
N ALA A 382 13.12 15.80 -9.86
CA ALA A 382 14.24 14.98 -10.33
C ALA A 382 15.01 14.41 -9.12
N LEU A 383 15.24 13.10 -9.12
CA LEU A 383 16.00 12.42 -8.07
C LEU A 383 17.38 11.95 -8.55
N SER A 384 17.57 11.84 -9.87
CA SER A 384 18.90 11.58 -10.44
C SER A 384 19.90 12.62 -9.94
N ASP A 385 21.02 12.15 -9.39
CA ASP A 385 22.16 12.96 -8.94
C ASP A 385 21.92 13.95 -7.79
N VAL A 386 20.76 13.87 -7.14
CA VAL A 386 20.36 14.75 -6.04
C VAL A 386 21.28 14.71 -4.81
N LEU A 387 22.07 13.64 -4.69
CA LEU A 387 23.09 13.52 -3.64
C LEU A 387 24.38 14.28 -3.99
N ARG A 388 24.69 14.41 -5.28
CA ARG A 388 25.92 15.00 -5.83
C ARG A 388 25.78 16.48 -6.15
N GLN A 389 24.58 16.91 -6.54
CA GLN A 389 24.30 18.28 -6.97
C GLN A 389 23.00 18.80 -6.33
N PRO A 390 22.86 20.12 -6.12
CA PRO A 390 21.58 20.71 -5.75
C PRO A 390 20.51 20.35 -6.79
N ALA A 391 19.39 19.79 -6.35
CA ALA A 391 18.28 19.51 -7.26
C ALA A 391 17.61 20.81 -7.73
N PRO A 392 17.19 20.89 -9.01
CA PRO A 392 16.32 21.96 -9.46
C PRO A 392 14.97 21.88 -8.75
N PRO A 393 14.23 23.00 -8.64
CA PRO A 393 12.85 22.98 -8.13
C PRO A 393 11.95 22.05 -8.97
N ALA A 394 10.91 21.52 -8.34
CA ALA A 394 9.96 20.62 -9.00
C ALA A 394 9.22 21.30 -10.15
N THR A 395 8.97 20.56 -11.23
CA THR A 395 8.19 21.04 -12.38
C THR A 395 6.72 20.66 -12.20
N CYS A 396 5.79 21.58 -12.45
CA CYS A 396 4.37 21.26 -12.52
C CYS A 396 4.07 20.60 -13.89
N LEU A 397 3.61 19.35 -13.87
CA LEU A 397 3.33 18.58 -15.10
C LEU A 397 1.92 18.79 -15.60
N HIS A 398 0.95 18.86 -14.69
CA HIS A 398 -0.47 18.93 -15.02
C HIS A 398 -1.27 19.45 -13.82
N ARG A 399 -2.45 20.01 -14.11
CA ARG A 399 -3.41 20.44 -13.09
C ARG A 399 -4.80 19.96 -13.48
N LEU A 400 -5.45 19.25 -12.56
CA LEU A 400 -6.87 18.92 -12.68
C LEU A 400 -7.71 20.19 -12.49
N ARG A 401 -8.87 20.25 -13.16
CA ARG A 401 -9.73 21.44 -13.11
C ARG A 401 -10.47 21.52 -11.78
N SER A 402 -10.78 20.37 -11.23
CA SER A 402 -11.50 20.25 -9.97
C SER A 402 -10.59 20.55 -8.79
N GLY A 403 -11.12 21.33 -7.85
CA GLY A 403 -10.46 21.67 -6.59
C GLY A 403 -10.31 20.46 -5.65
N PRO A 404 -9.77 20.67 -4.43
CA PRO A 404 -9.48 19.59 -3.51
C PRO A 404 -10.74 18.77 -3.19
N GLY A 405 -10.59 17.46 -3.23
CA GLY A 405 -11.60 16.50 -2.79
C GLY A 405 -10.95 15.33 -2.07
N VAL A 406 -11.64 14.83 -1.05
CA VAL A 406 -11.16 13.93 0.02
C VAL A 406 -10.00 14.53 0.85
N ALA A 407 -10.09 14.39 2.18
CA ALA A 407 -9.10 14.92 3.13
C ALA A 407 -7.68 14.33 2.95
N GLU A 408 -7.53 13.18 2.30
CA GLU A 408 -6.24 12.56 1.99
C GLU A 408 -6.22 11.92 0.59
N PRO A 409 -5.67 12.60 -0.42
CA PRO A 409 -5.66 12.08 -1.79
C PRO A 409 -4.88 10.76 -1.91
N ALA A 410 -5.24 9.99 -2.95
CA ALA A 410 -4.49 8.81 -3.33
C ALA A 410 -3.08 9.21 -3.82
N PRO A 411 -2.01 8.50 -3.44
CA PRO A 411 -0.70 8.74 -4.03
C PRO A 411 -0.74 8.50 -5.55
N PRO A 412 0.03 9.26 -6.34
CA PRO A 412 0.14 8.99 -7.76
C PRO A 412 0.66 7.58 -8.03
N VAL A 413 0.22 7.00 -9.13
CA VAL A 413 0.61 5.67 -9.59
C VAL A 413 1.43 5.83 -10.86
N VAL A 414 2.66 5.31 -10.87
CA VAL A 414 3.52 5.33 -12.06
C VAL A 414 3.32 4.04 -12.84
N ILE A 415 3.02 4.18 -14.13
CA ILE A 415 2.88 3.09 -15.09
C ILE A 415 4.04 3.18 -16.07
N GLY A 416 4.78 2.09 -16.24
CA GLY A 416 5.72 1.97 -17.36
C GLY A 416 4.97 1.74 -18.67
N THR A 417 5.19 2.59 -19.67
CA THR A 417 4.76 2.32 -21.05
C THR A 417 5.99 2.24 -21.97
N PRO A 418 5.88 1.60 -23.15
CA PRO A 418 6.99 1.52 -24.09
C PRO A 418 7.51 2.88 -24.59
N ALA A 419 6.66 3.91 -24.61
CA ALA A 419 7.03 5.25 -25.07
C ALA A 419 7.65 6.08 -23.93
N GLN A 420 6.89 6.30 -22.86
CA GLN A 420 7.33 7.03 -21.65
C GLN A 420 6.44 6.69 -20.45
N PRO A 421 6.92 6.84 -19.20
CA PRO A 421 6.10 6.59 -18.02
C PRO A 421 4.83 7.46 -18.02
N LEU A 422 3.70 6.88 -17.64
CA LEU A 422 2.47 7.61 -17.32
C LEU A 422 2.33 7.71 -15.81
N VAL A 423 1.91 8.87 -15.33
CA VAL A 423 1.63 9.14 -13.91
C VAL A 423 0.14 9.35 -13.76
N VAL A 424 -0.52 8.41 -13.09
CA VAL A 424 -1.95 8.47 -12.81
C VAL A 424 -2.17 9.11 -11.46
N TYR A 425 -3.03 10.11 -11.41
CA TYR A 425 -3.40 10.77 -10.17
C TYR A 425 -4.82 11.31 -10.26
N GLY A 426 -5.47 11.47 -9.11
CA GLY A 426 -6.82 12.02 -9.02
C GLY A 426 -6.92 13.04 -7.90
N ALA A 427 -7.84 13.98 -8.09
CA ALA A 427 -8.22 14.99 -7.11
C ALA A 427 -9.67 15.38 -7.38
N GLY A 428 -10.46 15.55 -6.33
CA GLY A 428 -11.86 15.89 -6.53
C GLY A 428 -12.61 14.78 -7.25
N ASN A 429 -13.42 15.19 -8.21
CA ASN A 429 -14.16 14.33 -9.13
C ASN A 429 -13.41 14.05 -10.45
N GLU A 430 -12.09 14.26 -10.52
CA GLU A 430 -11.30 14.02 -11.73
C GLU A 430 -10.14 13.05 -11.49
N LEU A 431 -9.79 12.30 -12.54
CA LEU A 431 -8.65 11.38 -12.61
C LEU A 431 -7.93 11.59 -13.94
N ALA A 432 -6.60 11.60 -13.95
CA ALA A 432 -5.81 11.69 -15.17
C ALA A 432 -4.58 10.79 -15.13
N ALA A 433 -4.21 10.25 -16.28
CA ALA A 433 -2.87 9.76 -16.57
C ALA A 433 -2.14 10.79 -17.42
N VAL A 434 -0.95 11.20 -16.96
CA VAL A 434 -0.14 12.22 -17.62
C VAL A 434 1.23 11.65 -17.92
N ALA A 435 1.71 11.85 -19.14
CA ALA A 435 3.00 11.34 -19.55
C ALA A 435 4.16 12.14 -18.94
N ASP A 436 5.22 11.45 -18.48
CA ASP A 436 6.41 12.09 -17.92
C ASP A 436 7.30 12.64 -19.04
N GLY A 437 7.12 13.90 -19.43
CA GLY A 437 7.92 14.57 -20.46
C GLY A 437 7.87 16.10 -20.33
N THR A 438 8.95 16.76 -20.75
CA THR A 438 9.13 18.23 -20.68
C THR A 438 8.58 18.96 -21.91
N GLN A 439 8.06 18.25 -22.91
CA GLN A 439 7.48 18.87 -24.11
C GLN A 439 5.99 19.17 -23.90
N SER A 440 5.72 20.44 -23.66
CA SER A 440 4.39 21.07 -23.77
C SER A 440 3.80 20.80 -25.17
N ALA A 441 2.60 20.19 -25.26
CA ALA A 441 1.55 20.50 -26.27
C ALA A 441 0.42 19.44 -26.41
N GLY A 442 0.47 18.28 -25.76
CA GLY A 442 -0.61 17.28 -25.85
C GLY A 442 -1.52 17.31 -24.63
N GLN A 443 -2.80 17.65 -24.80
CA GLN A 443 -3.80 17.41 -23.75
C GLN A 443 -4.05 15.89 -23.64
N PRO A 444 -4.24 15.35 -22.42
CA PRO A 444 -4.69 13.98 -22.25
C PRO A 444 -6.00 13.72 -23.02
N ALA A 445 -6.17 12.52 -23.57
CA ALA A 445 -7.40 12.14 -24.25
C ALA A 445 -8.58 12.14 -23.26
N SER A 446 -9.70 12.74 -23.63
CA SER A 446 -10.90 12.69 -22.79
C SER A 446 -11.54 11.31 -22.83
N ILE A 447 -11.84 10.75 -21.67
CA ILE A 447 -12.59 9.50 -21.48
C ILE A 447 -14.01 9.85 -21.03
N GLU A 448 -15.00 9.32 -21.73
CA GLU A 448 -16.41 9.46 -21.41
C GLU A 448 -16.93 8.23 -20.66
N ALA A 449 -17.72 8.46 -19.63
CA ALA A 449 -18.48 7.42 -18.95
C ALA A 449 -19.88 7.29 -19.55
N ARG A 450 -20.18 6.14 -20.14
CA ARG A 450 -21.50 5.82 -20.72
C ARG A 450 -22.22 4.84 -19.82
N ALA A 451 -23.36 5.22 -19.26
CA ALA A 451 -24.14 4.35 -18.39
C ALA A 451 -24.58 3.08 -19.14
N GLN A 452 -24.35 1.91 -18.54
CA GLN A 452 -24.76 0.62 -19.08
C GLN A 452 -24.99 -0.37 -17.93
N GLY A 453 -26.24 -0.83 -17.78
CA GLY A 453 -26.64 -1.64 -16.63
C GLY A 453 -26.44 -0.88 -15.31
N GLU A 454 -25.86 -1.55 -14.31
CA GLU A 454 -25.59 -1.00 -12.97
C GLU A 454 -24.27 -0.19 -12.88
N GLY A 455 -23.64 0.10 -14.01
CA GLY A 455 -22.35 0.77 -14.06
C GLY A 455 -22.13 1.57 -15.34
N PHE A 456 -20.87 1.69 -15.75
CA PHE A 456 -20.42 2.52 -16.86
C PHE A 456 -19.48 1.75 -17.79
N VAL A 457 -19.55 2.04 -19.07
CA VAL A 457 -18.47 1.75 -20.01
C VAL A 457 -17.67 3.03 -20.21
N LEU A 458 -16.36 2.96 -19.98
CA LEU A 458 -15.42 4.06 -20.14
C LEU A 458 -14.73 3.94 -21.50
N GLN A 459 -14.87 4.95 -22.35
CA GLN A 459 -14.34 4.96 -23.72
C GLN A 459 -13.75 6.32 -24.07
N ALA A 460 -12.79 6.35 -25.00
CA ALA A 460 -12.31 7.62 -25.56
C ALA A 460 -13.47 8.41 -26.20
N ALA A 461 -13.49 9.72 -25.95
CA ALA A 461 -14.48 10.61 -26.55
C ALA A 461 -14.40 10.58 -28.10
N PRO A 462 -15.52 10.73 -28.83
CA PRO A 462 -15.51 10.76 -30.28
C PRO A 462 -14.57 11.84 -30.84
N GLY A 463 -13.83 11.51 -31.91
CA GLY A 463 -12.92 12.46 -32.57
C GLY A 463 -11.58 12.70 -31.87
N GLN A 464 -11.30 12.00 -30.77
CA GLN A 464 -9.98 12.01 -30.13
C GLN A 464 -8.94 11.25 -30.98
N ARG A 465 -7.67 11.66 -30.87
CA ARG A 465 -6.56 10.91 -31.50
C ARG A 465 -6.42 9.52 -30.83
N PRO A 466 -5.90 8.51 -31.54
CA PRO A 466 -5.62 7.21 -30.93
C PRO A 466 -4.71 7.36 -29.70
N ALA A 467 -4.91 6.53 -28.67
CA ALA A 467 -4.14 6.58 -27.42
C ALA A 467 -2.61 6.52 -27.61
N ALA A 468 -2.14 5.91 -28.70
CA ALA A 468 -0.72 5.88 -29.08
C ALA A 468 -0.14 7.26 -29.47
N GLN A 469 -0.98 8.26 -29.69
CA GLN A 469 -0.63 9.62 -30.09
C GLN A 469 -1.05 10.68 -29.05
N THR A 470 -1.57 10.26 -27.90
CA THR A 470 -1.98 11.16 -26.80
C THR A 470 -1.03 11.01 -25.61
N LEU A 471 -0.80 12.11 -24.87
CA LEU A 471 0.10 12.11 -23.70
C LEU A 471 -0.62 11.65 -22.42
N GLY A 472 -1.40 10.57 -22.56
CA GLY A 472 -2.25 10.00 -21.51
C GLY A 472 -3.74 10.24 -21.72
N TRP A 473 -4.50 10.20 -20.62
CA TRP A 473 -5.98 10.26 -20.61
C TRP A 473 -6.51 11.03 -19.39
N HIS A 474 -7.71 11.57 -19.50
CA HIS A 474 -8.41 12.31 -18.45
C HIS A 474 -9.85 11.84 -18.35
N LEU A 475 -10.35 11.69 -17.13
CA LEU A 475 -11.70 11.27 -16.81
C LEU A 475 -12.29 12.24 -15.79
N VAL A 476 -13.44 12.83 -16.12
CA VAL A 476 -14.35 13.41 -15.13
C VAL A 476 -15.29 12.30 -14.69
N LEU A 477 -15.42 12.09 -13.38
CA LEU A 477 -16.32 11.10 -12.82
C LEU A 477 -17.78 11.46 -13.17
N PRO A 478 -18.64 10.47 -13.45
CA PRO A 478 -19.98 10.70 -13.99
C PRO A 478 -20.91 11.45 -13.03
N ASP A 479 -20.70 11.33 -11.71
CA ASP A 479 -21.49 12.02 -10.70
C ASP A 479 -20.73 13.24 -10.16
N ALA A 480 -21.32 14.44 -10.23
CA ALA A 480 -20.63 15.70 -9.93
C ALA A 480 -20.04 15.79 -8.50
N GLY A 481 -20.67 15.12 -7.53
CA GLY A 481 -20.17 15.08 -6.15
C GLY A 481 -19.32 13.84 -5.82
N GLU A 482 -19.08 12.96 -6.79
CA GLU A 482 -18.24 11.77 -6.61
C GLU A 482 -16.76 12.16 -6.49
N GLN A 483 -16.02 11.48 -5.60
CA GLN A 483 -14.65 11.85 -5.25
C GLN A 483 -13.69 10.68 -5.41
N VAL A 484 -12.52 10.89 -6.00
CA VAL A 484 -11.46 9.87 -6.05
C VAL A 484 -10.92 9.60 -4.64
N GLU A 485 -11.00 8.36 -4.19
CA GLU A 485 -10.53 7.96 -2.85
C GLU A 485 -9.23 7.13 -2.93
N HIS A 486 -9.14 6.24 -3.92
CA HIS A 486 -8.00 5.36 -4.07
C HIS A 486 -7.71 5.05 -5.54
N VAL A 487 -6.43 4.92 -5.87
CA VAL A 487 -5.92 4.50 -7.18
C VAL A 487 -4.78 3.51 -6.92
N SER A 488 -4.80 2.36 -7.59
CA SER A 488 -3.73 1.36 -7.52
C SER A 488 -3.64 0.50 -8.78
N LEU A 489 -2.49 -0.14 -8.99
CA LEU A 489 -2.32 -1.11 -10.07
C LEU A 489 -2.96 -2.44 -9.69
N ALA A 490 -3.90 -2.89 -10.52
CA ALA A 490 -4.47 -4.24 -10.46
C ALA A 490 -3.51 -5.26 -11.09
N SER A 491 -2.84 -4.86 -12.17
CA SER A 491 -1.77 -5.59 -12.85
C SER A 491 -0.92 -4.60 -13.67
N PRO A 492 0.20 -5.01 -14.28
CA PRO A 492 0.99 -4.10 -15.13
C PRO A 492 0.21 -3.40 -16.26
N GLY A 493 -0.95 -3.94 -16.68
CA GLY A 493 -1.79 -3.35 -17.73
C GLY A 493 -3.13 -2.81 -17.27
N TYR A 494 -3.51 -3.02 -16.01
CA TYR A 494 -4.82 -2.61 -15.49
C TYR A 494 -4.68 -1.80 -14.21
N LEU A 495 -5.51 -0.78 -14.11
CA LEU A 495 -5.62 0.09 -12.96
C LEU A 495 -7.00 -0.09 -12.34
N VAL A 496 -7.03 -0.13 -11.01
CA VAL A 496 -8.27 -0.08 -10.24
C VAL A 496 -8.30 1.24 -9.48
N PHE A 497 -9.44 1.92 -9.53
CA PHE A 497 -9.67 3.09 -8.70
C PHE A 497 -11.02 3.00 -8.01
N VAL A 498 -11.05 3.47 -6.76
CA VAL A 498 -12.22 3.53 -5.91
C VAL A 498 -12.57 4.98 -5.68
N THR A 499 -13.84 5.27 -5.82
CA THR A 499 -14.41 6.60 -5.65
C THR A 499 -15.48 6.55 -4.56
N ARG A 500 -15.81 7.72 -4.00
CA ARG A 500 -16.83 7.90 -2.99
C ARG A 500 -17.94 8.79 -3.54
N LEU A 501 -19.16 8.27 -3.53
CA LEU A 501 -20.36 9.01 -3.91
C LEU A 501 -20.76 10.00 -2.81
N PRO A 502 -21.60 11.02 -3.11
CA PRO A 502 -22.09 11.98 -2.11
C PRO A 502 -22.83 11.35 -0.93
N ASP A 503 -23.45 10.19 -1.14
CA ASP A 503 -24.13 9.42 -0.10
C ASP A 503 -23.17 8.57 0.76
N GLY A 504 -21.86 8.66 0.51
CA GLY A 504 -20.81 7.95 1.23
C GLY A 504 -20.51 6.55 0.70
N ARG A 505 -21.32 5.99 -0.21
CA ARG A 505 -21.06 4.67 -0.82
C ARG A 505 -19.82 4.74 -1.72
N GLN A 506 -19.16 3.61 -1.86
CA GLN A 506 -18.01 3.48 -2.74
C GLN A 506 -18.39 2.89 -4.09
N ARG A 507 -17.74 3.37 -5.15
CA ARG A 507 -17.82 2.82 -6.50
C ARG A 507 -16.43 2.40 -6.96
N THR A 508 -16.32 1.28 -7.66
CA THR A 508 -15.03 0.74 -8.11
C THR A 508 -14.99 0.60 -9.62
N TYR A 509 -13.89 1.08 -10.19
CA TYR A 509 -13.60 1.05 -11.61
C TYR A 509 -12.34 0.23 -11.86
N LEU A 510 -12.42 -0.68 -12.83
CA LEU A 510 -11.32 -1.35 -13.48
C LEU A 510 -11.16 -0.83 -14.91
N VAL A 511 -9.96 -0.38 -15.26
CA VAL A 511 -9.63 0.19 -16.58
C VAL A 511 -8.26 -0.27 -17.07
N LEU A 512 -8.03 -0.18 -18.37
CA LEU A 512 -6.70 -0.28 -18.95
C LEU A 512 -5.87 0.92 -18.49
N ALA A 513 -4.71 0.64 -17.90
CA ALA A 513 -3.87 1.67 -17.29
C ALA A 513 -3.36 2.69 -18.32
N ALA A 514 -3.12 2.23 -19.56
CA ALA A 514 -2.56 3.05 -20.64
C ALA A 514 -3.59 3.97 -21.32
N SER A 515 -4.86 3.59 -21.39
CA SER A 515 -5.89 4.37 -22.12
C SER A 515 -7.03 4.89 -21.24
N GLY A 516 -7.20 4.38 -20.01
CA GLY A 516 -8.32 4.74 -19.15
C GLY A 516 -9.64 4.09 -19.56
N GLU A 517 -9.65 3.29 -20.62
CA GLU A 517 -10.86 2.62 -21.12
C GLU A 517 -11.18 1.36 -20.32
N SER A 518 -12.47 1.06 -20.16
CA SER A 518 -12.92 -0.19 -19.56
C SER A 518 -13.05 -1.27 -20.63
N ALA A 519 -11.90 -1.79 -21.08
CA ALA A 519 -11.82 -2.84 -22.08
C ALA A 519 -10.91 -3.99 -21.64
N GLY A 520 -11.27 -5.23 -22.01
CA GLY A 520 -10.51 -6.40 -21.60
C GLY A 520 -10.91 -7.68 -22.33
N ARG A 521 -10.18 -8.76 -22.06
CA ARG A 521 -10.44 -10.08 -22.65
C ARG A 521 -11.30 -10.90 -21.69
N LYS A 522 -12.30 -11.62 -22.21
CA LYS A 522 -13.10 -12.57 -21.41
C LYS A 522 -12.38 -13.90 -21.15
N ALA A 523 -11.48 -14.27 -22.05
CA ALA A 523 -10.68 -15.49 -21.99
C ALA A 523 -9.33 -15.25 -22.66
N ASP A 524 -8.36 -16.14 -22.41
CA ASP A 524 -7.06 -16.04 -23.03
C ASP A 524 -7.16 -16.13 -24.57
N GLY A 525 -6.55 -15.17 -25.28
CA GLY A 525 -6.64 -15.08 -26.75
C GLY A 525 -7.94 -14.49 -27.31
N ALA A 526 -8.98 -14.29 -26.51
CA ALA A 526 -10.22 -13.62 -26.94
C ALA A 526 -9.97 -12.13 -27.30
N PRO A 527 -10.77 -11.51 -28.20
CA PRO A 527 -10.62 -10.10 -28.52
C PRO A 527 -10.80 -9.21 -27.28
N VAL A 528 -10.12 -8.05 -27.29
CA VAL A 528 -10.33 -7.00 -26.29
C VAL A 528 -11.65 -6.31 -26.61
N LEU A 529 -12.60 -6.38 -25.68
CA LEU A 529 -13.93 -5.79 -25.84
C LEU A 529 -14.23 -4.86 -24.65
N PRO A 530 -15.04 -3.81 -24.85
CA PRO A 530 -15.54 -3.00 -23.75
C PRO A 530 -16.32 -3.86 -22.74
N PHE A 531 -16.20 -3.52 -21.46
CA PHE A 531 -16.97 -4.13 -20.37
C PHE A 531 -17.48 -3.07 -19.39
N VAL A 532 -18.52 -3.41 -18.65
CA VAL A 532 -19.13 -2.55 -17.63
C VAL A 532 -18.26 -2.51 -16.38
N THR A 533 -17.89 -1.30 -15.97
CA THR A 533 -17.08 -0.97 -14.80
C THR A 533 -17.85 0.05 -13.93
N GLY A 534 -17.22 0.65 -12.92
CA GLY A 534 -17.88 1.71 -12.12
C GLY A 534 -19.07 1.20 -11.33
N LEU A 535 -18.91 0.03 -10.70
CA LEU A 535 -19.96 -0.65 -9.96
C LEU A 535 -19.98 -0.16 -8.52
N VAL A 536 -21.18 0.12 -7.99
CA VAL A 536 -21.37 0.63 -6.62
C VAL A 536 -21.42 -0.53 -5.63
N SER A 537 -20.89 -0.33 -4.43
CA SER A 537 -21.12 -1.26 -3.32
C SER A 537 -22.63 -1.38 -3.03
N GLY A 538 -23.15 -2.60 -2.97
CA GLY A 538 -24.58 -2.89 -3.04
C GLY A 538 -25.44 -2.28 -1.92
N THR A 539 -24.87 -1.93 -0.77
CA THR A 539 -25.55 -1.31 0.40
C THR A 539 -24.54 -0.49 1.24
N ALA A 540 -25.02 0.36 2.16
CA ALA A 540 -24.15 1.08 3.11
C ALA A 540 -23.29 0.13 3.98
N ASP A 541 -23.76 -1.10 4.19
CA ASP A 541 -23.08 -2.14 4.97
C ASP A 541 -22.23 -3.10 4.11
N ALA A 542 -22.20 -2.95 2.78
CA ALA A 542 -21.43 -3.82 1.91
C ALA A 542 -19.98 -3.31 1.79
N SER A 543 -19.01 -4.22 1.85
CA SER A 543 -17.59 -3.86 1.79
C SER A 543 -17.22 -3.20 0.46
N ALA A 544 -16.15 -2.39 0.47
CA ALA A 544 -15.48 -1.97 -0.75
C ALA A 544 -15.26 -3.17 -1.68
N PRO A 545 -15.54 -3.05 -3.00
CA PRO A 545 -15.23 -4.10 -3.94
C PRO A 545 -13.75 -4.50 -3.85
N THR A 546 -13.49 -5.78 -3.63
CA THR A 546 -12.16 -6.36 -3.48
C THR A 546 -11.70 -6.97 -4.79
N LEU A 547 -10.49 -6.64 -5.22
CA LEU A 547 -9.87 -7.22 -6.40
C LEU A 547 -9.11 -8.50 -6.02
N THR A 548 -9.41 -9.60 -6.70
CA THR A 548 -8.59 -10.81 -6.66
C THR A 548 -7.81 -10.97 -7.96
N ARG A 549 -6.60 -11.50 -7.85
CA ARG A 549 -5.79 -11.91 -9.00
C ARG A 549 -5.51 -13.40 -8.90
N GLU A 550 -5.92 -14.15 -9.91
CA GLU A 550 -5.72 -15.58 -9.99
C GLU A 550 -4.86 -15.92 -11.21
N ALA A 551 -3.83 -16.74 -11.03
CA ALA A 551 -3.04 -17.25 -12.14
C ALA A 551 -3.84 -18.32 -12.86
N LEU A 552 -4.04 -18.15 -14.17
CA LEU A 552 -4.67 -19.15 -15.03
C LEU A 552 -3.60 -20.08 -15.61
N PRO A 553 -3.96 -21.34 -15.96
CA PRO A 553 -3.04 -22.25 -16.64
C PRO A 553 -2.45 -21.60 -17.89
N GLY A 554 -1.14 -21.44 -17.92
CA GLY A 554 -0.38 -20.84 -19.02
C GLY A 554 1.02 -21.44 -19.09
N ILE A 555 1.73 -21.22 -20.20
CA ILE A 555 3.11 -21.71 -20.36
C ILE A 555 4.02 -20.92 -19.41
N THR A 556 4.31 -21.52 -18.26
CA THR A 556 5.26 -20.96 -17.30
C THR A 556 6.65 -20.92 -17.95
N PRO A 557 7.34 -19.78 -17.97
CA PRO A 557 8.66 -19.69 -18.56
C PRO A 557 9.65 -20.61 -17.82
N GLN A 558 10.44 -21.37 -18.58
CA GLN A 558 11.65 -22.02 -18.05
C GLN A 558 12.85 -21.11 -18.31
N ALA A 559 13.93 -21.28 -17.52
CA ALA A 559 15.16 -20.54 -17.76
C ALA A 559 15.63 -20.77 -19.22
N GLY A 560 15.74 -19.68 -20.00
CA GLY A 560 16.13 -19.72 -21.40
C GLY A 560 14.98 -19.73 -22.43
N SER A 561 13.71 -19.82 -22.01
CA SER A 561 12.55 -19.76 -22.91
C SER A 561 11.73 -18.47 -22.74
N ALA A 562 11.03 -18.07 -23.81
CA ALA A 562 9.91 -17.14 -23.69
C ALA A 562 8.70 -17.89 -23.13
N GLY A 563 8.00 -17.27 -22.19
CA GLY A 563 6.77 -17.77 -21.59
C GLY A 563 5.67 -16.72 -21.64
N ARG A 564 4.49 -17.12 -21.17
CA ARG A 564 3.32 -16.25 -21.11
C ARG A 564 2.57 -16.56 -19.84
N GLU A 565 2.45 -15.55 -18.99
CA GLU A 565 1.64 -15.64 -17.79
C GLU A 565 0.27 -15.02 -18.06
N VAL A 566 -0.76 -15.75 -17.66
CA VAL A 566 -2.15 -15.38 -17.84
C VAL A 566 -2.79 -15.28 -16.46
N TYR A 567 -3.57 -14.23 -16.22
CA TYR A 567 -4.22 -13.98 -14.94
C TYR A 567 -5.66 -13.56 -15.15
N ALA A 568 -6.55 -14.05 -14.30
CA ALA A 568 -7.86 -13.46 -14.10
C ALA A 568 -7.78 -12.36 -13.04
N LEU A 569 -8.32 -11.18 -13.35
CA LEU A 569 -8.59 -10.11 -12.42
C LEU A 569 -10.10 -10.07 -12.21
N ALA A 570 -10.55 -10.28 -10.98
CA ALA A 570 -11.97 -10.28 -10.65
C ALA A 570 -12.27 -9.29 -9.53
N LEU A 571 -13.31 -8.49 -9.70
CA LEU A 571 -13.86 -7.63 -8.66
C LEU A 571 -14.98 -8.38 -7.95
N TRP A 572 -14.97 -8.32 -6.62
CA TRP A 572 -15.94 -8.99 -5.75
C TRP A 572 -16.54 -7.97 -4.79
N THR A 573 -17.81 -8.09 -4.47
CA THR A 573 -18.41 -7.42 -3.31
C THR A 573 -18.73 -8.44 -2.24
N LEU A 574 -18.63 -8.06 -0.96
CA LEU A 574 -19.06 -8.87 0.16
C LEU A 574 -20.30 -8.22 0.78
N LYS A 575 -21.37 -9.00 0.91
CA LYS A 575 -22.61 -8.62 1.59
C LYS A 575 -23.08 -9.76 2.48
N ASP A 576 -23.32 -9.48 3.76
CA ASP A 576 -23.81 -10.46 4.75
C ASP A 576 -22.96 -11.74 4.81
N GLY A 577 -21.67 -11.62 4.51
CA GLY A 577 -20.79 -12.77 4.44
C GLY A 577 -20.97 -13.66 3.22
N ALA A 578 -21.61 -13.17 2.15
CA ALA A 578 -21.63 -13.77 0.82
C ALA A 578 -20.84 -12.89 -0.16
N ALA A 579 -20.14 -13.50 -1.12
CA ALA A 579 -19.27 -12.80 -2.05
C ALA A 579 -19.82 -12.97 -3.45
N THR A 580 -20.02 -11.85 -4.13
CA THR A 580 -20.58 -11.82 -5.47
C THR A 580 -19.55 -11.24 -6.43
N ARG A 581 -19.22 -11.98 -7.49
CA ARG A 581 -18.32 -11.49 -8.55
C ARG A 581 -19.04 -10.42 -9.34
N LEU A 582 -18.49 -9.21 -9.32
CA LEU A 582 -19.01 -8.04 -10.00
C LEU A 582 -18.50 -7.95 -11.45
N ALA A 583 -17.22 -8.22 -11.67
CA ALA A 583 -16.58 -8.17 -12.99
C ALA A 583 -15.37 -9.12 -13.03
N GLN A 584 -15.00 -9.57 -14.24
CA GLN A 584 -13.78 -10.34 -14.46
C GLN A 584 -13.17 -10.00 -15.83
N VAL A 585 -11.86 -9.83 -15.85
CA VAL A 585 -11.06 -9.70 -17.08
C VAL A 585 -9.86 -10.64 -17.04
N VAL A 586 -9.45 -11.11 -18.21
CA VAL A 586 -8.23 -11.90 -18.39
C VAL A 586 -7.13 -10.98 -18.91
N ALA A 587 -6.05 -10.90 -18.15
CA ALA A 587 -4.83 -10.17 -18.50
C ALA A 587 -3.71 -11.17 -18.80
N SER A 588 -2.90 -10.89 -19.82
CA SER A 588 -1.74 -11.72 -20.15
C SER A 588 -0.49 -10.85 -20.25
N ARG A 589 0.65 -11.36 -19.79
CA ARG A 589 1.96 -10.75 -20.04
C ARG A 589 2.94 -11.78 -20.59
N ARG A 590 3.83 -11.34 -21.47
CA ARG A 590 4.99 -12.15 -21.89
C ARG A 590 6.05 -12.11 -20.80
N THR A 591 6.71 -13.24 -20.60
CA THR A 591 7.80 -13.42 -19.62
C THR A 591 8.97 -14.13 -20.30
N GLY A 592 10.20 -13.96 -19.79
CA GLY A 592 11.42 -14.51 -20.40
C GLY A 592 12.30 -13.47 -21.10
N ARG A 593 13.44 -13.91 -21.67
CA ARG A 593 14.43 -13.02 -22.31
C ARG A 593 13.88 -12.50 -23.65
N LEU A 594 13.73 -11.18 -23.78
CA LEU A 594 13.60 -10.53 -25.09
C LEU A 594 14.88 -10.83 -25.87
N SER A 595 14.77 -11.29 -27.12
CA SER A 595 15.94 -11.56 -27.95
C SER A 595 16.69 -10.25 -28.24
N TRP A 596 18.01 -10.32 -28.45
CA TRP A 596 18.81 -9.16 -28.88
C TRP A 596 18.23 -8.50 -30.16
N ARG A 597 17.59 -9.28 -31.03
CA ARG A 597 16.89 -8.76 -32.22
C ARG A 597 15.63 -7.96 -31.90
N GLU A 598 14.97 -8.21 -30.77
CA GLU A 598 13.83 -7.43 -30.27
C GLU A 598 14.28 -6.16 -29.53
N LEU A 599 15.55 -6.09 -29.09
CA LEU A 599 16.17 -4.91 -28.47
C LEU A 599 16.86 -3.98 -29.49
N ALA A 600 17.31 -4.51 -30.64
CA ALA A 600 18.09 -3.78 -31.64
C ALA A 600 17.42 -3.66 -33.03
N GLY A 601 16.26 -4.27 -33.23
CA GLY A 601 15.49 -4.15 -34.48
C GLY A 601 14.46 -3.02 -34.41
N PRO A 602 14.10 -2.38 -35.54
CA PRO A 602 12.97 -1.44 -35.55
C PRO A 602 11.74 -2.16 -35.00
N ALA A 603 11.05 -1.51 -34.04
CA ALA A 603 9.85 -2.04 -33.42
C ALA A 603 8.86 -2.44 -34.52
N LYS A 604 8.71 -3.75 -34.76
CA LYS A 604 7.57 -4.22 -35.51
C LYS A 604 6.39 -4.11 -34.58
N GLU A 605 5.53 -3.13 -34.88
CA GLU A 605 4.17 -3.08 -34.36
C GLU A 605 3.53 -4.47 -34.58
N THR A 606 3.37 -5.22 -33.52
CA THR A 606 2.11 -5.95 -33.37
C THR A 606 1.18 -4.97 -32.69
N ALA A 607 0.42 -4.24 -33.52
CA ALA A 607 -0.79 -3.57 -33.09
C ALA A 607 -1.69 -4.57 -32.32
N PRO A 608 -2.56 -4.08 -31.40
CA PRO A 608 -3.42 -4.90 -30.55
C PRO A 608 -4.19 -6.01 -31.26
#